data_AF-A0A3C1ZHK4-F1
#
_entry.id   AF-A0A3C1ZHK4-F1
#
_cell.length_a   1.000
_cell.length_b   1.000
_cell.length_c   1.000
_cell.angle_alpha   90.00
_cell.angle_beta   90.00
_cell.angle_gamma   90.00
#
_symmetry.space_group_name_H-M   'P 1'
#
loop_
_entity.id
_entity.type
_entity.pdbx_description
1 polymer ?
#
loop_
_entity_poly.entity_id
_entity_poly.type
_entity_poly.pdbx_seq_one_letter_code
_entity_poly.pdbx_strand_id
1 'polypeptide(L)'
;MKKRVKKGAFLLFALIAATILGLSGCDFNLTSEEQGSVAHIFAVDSKNGNIYEIGDDGTAATRPLASIGQNSSGEIVFSGDKGFVAVGNYDNTDPGLYFFDAAAPSPSASKIGVKTSAQYICIASDTRGYVSSADFNKVYADAVYPFNPAVPSAGFGAAITGFLDEFYPQDLISAFGRLYVTDNKNGKVYKINEAGTAVEATFTTTKGGTTGLLAGEFDYDNDGDDDPGIFIANTGGYDAEWHALPGSIDFIPFGAADGSAAHEVLSPISVGRLVFLDNSLLVATGYSKTYTIDLSAASPAATEVKYSGASFGSNDVNVKDGYAYVPDGANAVYRFSGTGHNILKIAVGKTGEMVSNIGIRP
;
A
#
# COMPACT_ATOMS: atom_id res chain seq x y z
N MET A 1 -28.68 77.88 34.55
CA MET A 1 -30.10 77.50 34.67
C MET A 1 -30.20 75.99 34.91
N LYS A 2 -30.85 75.60 36.03
CA LYS A 2 -31.68 74.41 36.35
C LYS A 2 -31.46 73.12 35.50
N LYS A 3 -31.42 71.86 35.97
CA LYS A 3 -31.57 71.10 37.25
C LYS A 3 -31.10 69.65 36.90
N ARG A 4 -30.26 68.94 37.69
CA ARG A 4 -30.60 67.87 38.69
C ARG A 4 -31.50 66.73 38.11
N VAL A 5 -31.18 65.41 38.13
CA VAL A 5 -31.04 64.42 39.24
C VAL A 5 -30.74 63.01 38.63
N LYS A 6 -29.65 62.29 38.98
CA LYS A 6 -29.41 61.07 39.84
C LYS A 6 -29.99 59.68 39.45
N LYS A 7 -29.10 58.67 39.61
CA LYS A 7 -29.24 57.25 40.11
C LYS A 7 -30.14 56.30 39.28
N GLY A 8 -29.90 55.02 39.06
CA GLY A 8 -29.11 53.96 39.73
C GLY A 8 -29.99 52.69 39.82
N ALA A 9 -29.37 51.50 39.78
CA ALA A 9 -29.94 50.15 40.04
C ALA A 9 -30.86 49.53 38.95
N PHE A 10 -30.62 48.34 38.37
CA PHE A 10 -30.45 46.94 38.84
C PHE A 10 -31.72 46.09 38.58
N LEU A 11 -31.51 44.83 38.16
CA LEU A 11 -32.43 43.69 37.98
C LEU A 11 -33.22 43.59 36.64
N LEU A 12 -33.54 42.41 36.09
CA LEU A 12 -33.05 41.02 36.12
C LEU A 12 -34.02 40.19 35.24
N PHE A 13 -33.57 39.05 34.72
CA PHE A 13 -34.35 37.90 34.20
C PHE A 13 -35.16 38.04 32.92
N ALA A 14 -34.73 37.32 31.86
CA ALA A 14 -35.25 35.97 31.58
C ALA A 14 -34.66 35.49 30.24
N LEU A 15 -33.71 34.55 30.27
CA LEU A 15 -33.42 33.71 29.10
C LEU A 15 -33.68 32.26 29.51
N ILE A 16 -34.68 31.70 28.83
CA ILE A 16 -35.24 30.38 29.03
C ILE A 16 -34.21 29.31 28.66
N ALA A 17 -34.12 28.32 29.53
CA ALA A 17 -33.27 27.14 29.42
C ALA A 17 -33.69 26.21 28.27
N ALA A 18 -32.69 25.56 27.67
CA ALA A 18 -32.82 24.22 27.10
C ALA A 18 -31.47 23.50 27.17
N THR A 19 -31.16 22.94 28.34
CA THR A 19 -30.31 21.76 28.49
C THR A 19 -31.14 20.53 28.11
N ILE A 20 -30.64 19.67 27.21
CA ILE A 20 -30.66 18.19 27.30
C ILE A 20 -29.63 17.64 26.28
N LEU A 21 -28.53 17.14 26.85
CA LEU A 21 -27.73 15.96 26.52
C LEU A 21 -27.70 15.43 25.07
N GLY A 22 -26.50 15.45 24.49
CA GLY A 22 -26.03 14.51 23.48
C GLY A 22 -24.55 14.20 23.72
N LEU A 23 -24.24 13.02 24.23
CA LEU A 23 -22.91 12.42 24.16
C LEU A 23 -22.60 12.15 22.68
N SER A 24 -21.55 12.75 22.14
CA SER A 24 -20.95 12.32 20.87
C SER A 24 -19.61 13.01 20.64
N GLY A 25 -18.55 12.21 20.55
CA GLY A 25 -17.25 12.59 19.98
C GLY A 25 -16.33 13.31 20.95
N CYS A 26 -15.27 12.63 21.40
CA CYS A 26 -14.03 13.35 21.65
C CYS A 26 -13.60 13.98 20.32
N ASP A 27 -13.83 15.29 20.18
CA ASP A 27 -13.20 16.07 19.13
C ASP A 27 -11.67 15.96 19.34
N PHE A 28 -11.00 15.25 18.44
CA PHE A 28 -9.54 15.25 18.36
C PHE A 28 -9.09 16.62 17.83
N ASN A 29 -9.11 17.64 18.71
CA ASN A 29 -8.55 18.95 18.44
C ASN A 29 -7.02 18.86 18.57
N LEU A 30 -6.34 18.58 17.46
CA LEU A 30 -4.93 18.94 17.28
C LEU A 30 -4.83 20.47 17.12
N THR A 31 -5.04 21.19 18.23
CA THR A 31 -4.73 22.62 18.33
C THR A 31 -3.73 22.82 19.44
N SER A 32 -2.49 22.40 19.20
CA SER A 32 -1.31 22.94 19.88
C SER A 32 -0.06 22.62 19.04
N GLU A 33 0.52 23.69 18.48
CA GLU A 33 1.95 23.92 18.24
C GLU A 33 2.85 22.71 17.91
N GLU A 34 3.23 22.61 16.62
CA GLU A 34 4.48 22.03 16.10
C GLU A 34 5.04 20.77 16.77
N GLN A 35 4.42 19.61 16.56
CA GLN A 35 5.13 18.32 16.51
C GLN A 35 4.57 17.48 15.36
N GLY A 36 5.46 16.79 14.62
CA GLY A 36 5.07 15.98 13.46
C GLY A 36 4.21 14.76 13.81
N SER A 37 3.95 13.93 12.80
CA SER A 37 3.06 12.78 12.93
C SER A 37 3.52 11.79 13.99
N VAL A 38 2.57 11.32 14.82
CA VAL A 38 2.72 10.16 15.70
C VAL A 38 1.98 8.92 15.18
N ALA A 39 1.30 9.03 14.03
CA ALA A 39 0.55 7.92 13.43
C ALA A 39 1.48 6.84 12.84
N HIS A 40 1.03 5.59 12.84
CA HIS A 40 1.78 4.49 12.20
C HIS A 40 1.17 4.03 10.89
N ILE A 41 -0.07 4.43 10.61
CA ILE A 41 -0.83 3.96 9.47
C ILE A 41 -1.19 5.17 8.61
N PHE A 42 -0.90 5.09 7.32
CA PHE A 42 -1.10 6.16 6.37
C PHE A 42 -1.87 5.65 5.17
N ALA A 43 -2.83 6.43 4.72
CA ALA A 43 -3.61 6.14 3.52
C ALA A 43 -3.36 7.20 2.46
N VAL A 44 -3.28 6.79 1.20
CA VAL A 44 -3.02 7.70 0.09
C VAL A 44 -4.25 7.81 -0.79
N ASP A 45 -4.68 9.03 -1.03
CA ASP A 45 -5.59 9.36 -2.11
C ASP A 45 -4.81 9.40 -3.41
N SER A 46 -4.94 8.33 -4.18
CA SER A 46 -4.25 8.08 -5.44
C SER A 46 -4.79 8.90 -6.60
N LYS A 47 -5.80 9.75 -6.38
CA LYS A 47 -6.27 10.72 -7.37
C LYS A 47 -5.66 12.10 -7.17
N ASN A 48 -5.60 12.59 -5.92
CA ASN A 48 -5.14 13.96 -5.65
C ASN A 48 -3.77 14.02 -4.96
N GLY A 49 -3.22 12.88 -4.52
CA GLY A 49 -1.93 12.82 -3.84
C GLY A 49 -1.96 13.29 -2.40
N ASN A 50 -3.12 13.20 -1.75
CA ASN A 50 -3.25 13.52 -0.35
C ASN A 50 -2.87 12.31 0.52
N ILE A 51 -2.11 12.55 1.58
CA ILE A 51 -1.67 11.51 2.52
C ILE A 51 -2.37 11.76 3.85
N TYR A 52 -3.17 10.79 4.30
CA TYR A 52 -3.95 10.87 5.51
C TYR A 52 -3.41 9.93 6.58
N GLU A 53 -3.43 10.38 7.82
CA GLU A 53 -3.10 9.55 8.98
C GLU A 53 -4.33 8.75 9.42
N ILE A 54 -4.11 7.51 9.85
CA ILE A 54 -5.09 6.68 10.53
C ILE A 54 -4.56 6.39 11.93
N GLY A 55 -5.36 6.72 12.94
CA GLY A 55 -5.07 6.40 14.34
C GLY A 55 -5.36 4.95 14.66
N ASP A 56 -4.71 4.44 15.71
CA ASP A 56 -4.88 3.06 16.17
C ASP A 56 -6.32 2.77 16.66
N ASP A 57 -7.05 3.82 17.04
CA ASP A 57 -8.47 3.76 17.39
C ASP A 57 -9.38 3.47 16.18
N GLY A 58 -8.83 3.48 14.97
CA GLY A 58 -9.57 3.25 13.73
C GLY A 58 -10.30 4.48 13.23
N THR A 59 -9.83 5.68 13.60
CA THR A 59 -10.28 6.95 13.01
C THR A 59 -9.21 7.53 12.09
N ALA A 60 -9.62 8.28 11.08
CA ALA A 60 -8.70 8.94 10.16
C ALA A 60 -8.67 10.45 10.39
N ALA A 61 -7.53 11.06 10.12
CA ALA A 61 -7.40 12.51 10.12
C ALA A 61 -8.30 13.15 9.06
N THR A 62 -8.91 14.29 9.40
CA THR A 62 -9.81 15.03 8.49
C THR A 62 -9.06 15.96 7.53
N ARG A 63 -7.76 16.12 7.72
CA ARG A 63 -6.85 16.91 6.88
C ARG A 63 -5.65 16.04 6.50
N PRO A 64 -5.11 16.20 5.28
CA PRO A 64 -3.90 15.48 4.89
C PRO A 64 -2.70 15.99 5.68
N LEU A 65 -1.82 15.06 6.06
CA LEU A 65 -0.52 15.34 6.65
C LEU A 65 0.41 16.04 5.64
N ALA A 66 0.40 15.52 4.41
CA ALA A 66 1.17 16.03 3.29
C ALA A 66 0.39 15.84 1.99
N SER A 67 0.77 16.59 0.96
CA SER A 67 0.23 16.43 -0.38
C SER A 67 1.34 16.57 -1.42
N ILE A 68 1.29 15.71 -2.43
CA ILE A 68 2.15 15.75 -3.63
C ILE A 68 1.43 16.44 -4.81
N GLY A 69 0.16 16.83 -4.65
CA GLY A 69 -0.61 17.67 -5.58
C GLY A 69 -1.13 16.97 -6.86
N GLN A 70 -0.86 15.69 -7.02
CA GLN A 70 -1.23 14.83 -8.14
C GLN A 70 -1.09 13.39 -7.68
N ASN A 71 -1.87 12.42 -8.16
CA ASN A 71 -1.47 11.02 -7.99
C ASN A 71 -2.11 10.12 -9.04
N SER A 72 -1.46 9.01 -9.37
CA SER A 72 -2.05 7.97 -10.23
C SER A 72 -1.53 6.56 -9.95
N SER A 73 -0.56 6.37 -9.06
CA SER A 73 -0.07 5.05 -8.63
C SER A 73 -0.27 4.80 -7.13
N GLY A 74 -0.14 5.84 -6.29
CA GLY A 74 -0.55 5.76 -4.88
C GLY A 74 0.39 5.05 -3.91
N GLU A 75 1.29 4.20 -4.40
CA GLU A 75 2.17 3.39 -3.55
C GLU A 75 2.93 4.25 -2.54
N ILE A 76 2.87 3.84 -1.27
CA ILE A 76 3.59 4.48 -0.17
C ILE A 76 4.34 3.45 0.66
N VAL A 77 5.62 3.70 0.92
CA VAL A 77 6.46 2.85 1.77
C VAL A 77 7.29 3.74 2.70
N PHE A 78 7.52 3.29 3.93
CA PHE A 78 8.31 4.03 4.93
C PHE A 78 9.70 3.42 5.17
N SER A 79 10.67 4.29 5.48
CA SER A 79 11.96 3.93 6.08
C SER A 79 12.20 4.86 7.27
N GLY A 80 11.94 4.34 8.48
CA GLY A 80 11.76 5.17 9.67
C GLY A 80 10.67 6.22 9.44
N ASP A 81 10.91 7.48 9.81
CA ASP A 81 9.96 8.57 9.61
C ASP A 81 9.83 9.08 8.17
N LYS A 82 10.67 8.60 7.23
CA LYS A 82 10.59 9.04 5.84
C LYS A 82 9.57 8.20 5.08
N GLY A 83 8.52 8.85 4.60
CA GLY A 83 7.57 8.27 3.65
C GLY A 83 8.03 8.51 2.21
N PHE A 84 7.97 7.48 1.38
CA PHE A 84 8.24 7.53 -0.05
C PHE A 84 6.95 7.25 -0.81
N VAL A 85 6.60 8.10 -1.78
CA VAL A 85 5.35 8.00 -2.52
C VAL A 85 5.61 8.00 -4.01
N ALA A 86 5.09 6.99 -4.69
CA ALA A 86 5.18 6.88 -6.14
C ALA A 86 4.10 7.73 -6.80
N VAL A 87 4.48 8.47 -7.84
CA VAL A 87 3.58 9.19 -8.74
C VAL A 87 3.77 8.67 -10.15
N GLY A 88 2.83 7.84 -10.57
CA GLY A 88 2.77 7.28 -11.91
C GLY A 88 2.27 8.25 -12.97
N ASN A 89 2.03 7.69 -14.16
CA ASN A 89 1.62 8.33 -15.39
C ASN A 89 2.59 9.42 -15.87
N TYR A 90 3.40 9.10 -16.88
CA TYR A 90 4.40 10.01 -17.45
C TYR A 90 3.82 11.34 -17.97
N ASP A 91 2.53 11.34 -18.36
CA ASP A 91 1.85 12.53 -18.86
C ASP A 91 1.31 13.44 -17.74
N ASN A 92 1.42 13.03 -16.47
CA ASN A 92 1.19 13.93 -15.35
C ASN A 92 2.17 15.12 -15.38
N THR A 93 1.78 16.18 -14.66
CA THR A 93 2.55 17.43 -14.59
C THR A 93 3.97 17.18 -14.08
N ASP A 94 4.13 16.39 -13.02
CA ASP A 94 5.44 16.11 -12.42
C ASP A 94 5.55 14.68 -11.86
N PRO A 95 5.43 13.61 -12.65
CA PRO A 95 5.52 12.26 -12.13
C PRO A 95 6.95 11.96 -11.63
N GLY A 96 7.03 11.06 -10.65
CA GLY A 96 8.29 10.65 -10.05
C GLY A 96 8.10 9.98 -8.70
N LEU A 97 9.22 9.66 -8.07
CA LEU A 97 9.25 9.25 -6.68
C LEU A 97 9.39 10.49 -5.80
N TYR A 98 8.54 10.63 -4.80
CA TYR A 98 8.60 11.70 -3.82
C TYR A 98 8.97 11.14 -2.45
N PHE A 99 9.56 11.98 -1.60
CA PHE A 99 9.74 11.67 -0.19
C PHE A 99 9.32 12.84 0.69
N PHE A 100 8.91 12.53 1.92
CA PHE A 100 8.62 13.51 2.96
C PHE A 100 9.05 12.96 4.32
N ASP A 101 9.32 13.84 5.27
CA ASP A 101 9.56 13.47 6.67
C ASP A 101 8.24 13.59 7.44
N ALA A 102 7.67 12.46 7.86
CA ALA A 102 6.41 12.43 8.59
C ALA A 102 6.53 13.03 10.00
N ALA A 103 7.72 13.01 10.60
CA ALA A 103 7.98 13.57 11.92
C ALA A 103 8.28 15.08 11.89
N ALA A 104 8.39 15.68 10.71
CA ALA A 104 8.53 17.13 10.58
C ALA A 104 7.26 17.85 11.10
N PRO A 105 7.37 19.03 11.74
CA PRO A 105 6.20 19.82 12.18
C PRO A 105 5.28 20.26 11.04
N SER A 106 5.80 20.32 9.81
CA SER A 106 5.06 20.62 8.59
C SER A 106 5.62 19.79 7.45
N PRO A 107 5.21 18.51 7.34
CA PRO A 107 5.72 17.62 6.30
C PRO A 107 5.46 18.18 4.91
N SER A 108 6.49 18.15 4.06
CA SER A 108 6.39 18.55 2.67
C SER A 108 7.12 17.54 1.79
N ALA A 109 6.52 17.26 0.64
CA ALA A 109 7.06 16.29 -0.29
C ALA A 109 8.10 16.93 -1.23
N SER A 110 9.18 16.20 -1.47
CA SER A 110 10.25 16.57 -2.39
C SER A 110 10.48 15.46 -3.41
N LYS A 111 10.64 15.81 -4.67
CA LYS A 111 10.88 14.83 -5.74
C LYS A 111 12.32 14.31 -5.69
N ILE A 112 12.48 13.02 -5.95
CA ILE A 112 13.76 12.33 -6.11
C ILE A 112 14.10 12.29 -7.60
N GLY A 113 15.31 12.75 -7.93
CA GLY A 113 15.89 12.56 -9.27
C GLY A 113 15.08 13.20 -10.40
N VAL A 114 15.07 12.52 -11.55
CA VAL A 114 14.48 13.00 -12.80
C VAL A 114 13.01 12.56 -12.96
N LYS A 115 12.30 13.18 -13.91
CA LYS A 115 10.93 12.80 -14.26
C LYS A 115 10.88 11.31 -14.65
N THR A 116 10.03 10.56 -13.94
CA THR A 116 9.89 9.10 -14.06
C THR A 116 8.44 8.76 -13.78
N SER A 117 7.83 7.80 -14.49
CA SER A 117 6.49 7.34 -14.13
C SER A 117 6.61 6.30 -13.03
N ALA A 118 6.73 6.72 -11.78
CA ALA A 118 7.02 5.81 -10.66
C ALA A 118 5.78 4.98 -10.30
N GLN A 119 5.95 3.67 -10.09
CA GLN A 119 4.82 2.79 -9.81
C GLN A 119 4.94 2.12 -8.43
N TYR A 120 5.97 1.30 -8.22
CA TYR A 120 6.13 0.52 -6.99
C TYR A 120 7.46 0.82 -6.32
N ILE A 121 7.51 0.63 -5.00
CA ILE A 121 8.66 1.00 -4.16
C ILE A 121 9.05 -0.20 -3.30
N CYS A 122 10.35 -0.47 -3.20
CA CYS A 122 10.89 -1.40 -2.22
C CYS A 122 12.01 -0.72 -1.42
N ILE A 123 11.93 -0.78 -0.09
CA ILE A 123 13.02 -0.38 0.80
C ILE A 123 13.71 -1.66 1.28
N ALA A 124 14.91 -1.93 0.75
CA ALA A 124 15.70 -3.11 1.14
C ALA A 124 16.52 -2.85 2.41
N SER A 125 16.92 -1.60 2.65
CA SER A 125 17.58 -1.12 3.87
C SER A 125 17.55 0.41 3.89
N ASP A 126 18.00 1.01 4.99
CA ASP A 126 18.12 2.48 5.13
C ASP A 126 18.96 3.14 4.01
N THR A 127 19.85 2.40 3.35
CA THR A 127 20.73 2.93 2.29
C THR A 127 20.44 2.38 0.90
N ARG A 128 19.44 1.50 0.77
CA ARG A 128 19.11 0.83 -0.48
C ARG A 128 17.61 0.71 -0.66
N GLY A 129 17.07 1.46 -1.61
CA GLY A 129 15.69 1.35 -2.08
C GLY A 129 15.64 1.20 -3.59
N TYR A 130 14.48 0.78 -4.11
CA TYR A 130 14.23 0.60 -5.53
C TYR A 130 12.87 1.17 -5.88
N VAL A 131 12.74 1.69 -7.10
CA VAL A 131 11.48 2.15 -7.66
C VAL A 131 11.34 1.68 -9.10
N SER A 132 10.16 1.20 -9.45
CA SER A 132 9.85 0.81 -10.83
C SER A 132 9.26 1.97 -11.62
N SER A 133 9.41 1.92 -12.95
CA SER A 133 8.79 2.86 -13.87
C SER A 133 8.04 2.18 -15.01
N ALA A 134 6.75 2.53 -15.13
CA ALA A 134 5.86 2.11 -16.20
C ALA A 134 4.64 3.03 -16.25
N ASP A 135 3.89 3.01 -17.35
CA ASP A 135 2.49 3.46 -17.38
C ASP A 135 1.59 2.26 -17.70
N PHE A 136 0.27 2.44 -17.52
CA PHE A 136 -0.72 1.41 -17.82
C PHE A 136 -0.56 0.78 -19.22
N ASN A 137 -0.26 1.60 -20.25
CA ASN A 137 -0.13 1.14 -21.64
C ASN A 137 1.28 1.38 -22.24
N LYS A 138 2.28 1.73 -21.43
CA LYS A 138 3.60 2.11 -21.94
C LYS A 138 4.70 1.66 -21.00
N VAL A 139 5.73 1.05 -21.58
CA VAL A 139 6.93 0.61 -20.86
C VAL A 139 8.12 1.48 -21.24
N TYR A 140 9.13 1.43 -20.38
CA TYR A 140 10.38 2.16 -20.53
C TYR A 140 11.53 1.16 -20.61
N ALA A 141 12.55 1.46 -21.42
CA ALA A 141 13.73 0.59 -21.53
C ALA A 141 14.44 0.42 -20.19
N ASP A 142 14.52 1.52 -19.42
CA ASP A 142 15.00 1.55 -18.05
C ASP A 142 13.79 1.59 -17.10
N ALA A 143 13.51 0.46 -16.47
CA ALA A 143 12.24 0.24 -15.76
C ALA A 143 12.36 0.06 -14.25
N VAL A 144 13.56 -0.13 -13.69
CA VAL A 144 13.78 -0.23 -12.23
C VAL A 144 15.05 0.50 -11.86
N TYR A 145 14.95 1.43 -10.90
CA TYR A 145 16.04 2.30 -10.49
C TYR A 145 16.32 2.12 -8.99
N PRO A 146 17.60 1.93 -8.60
CA PRO A 146 17.99 2.03 -7.20
C PRO A 146 18.04 3.49 -6.74
N PHE A 147 17.84 3.72 -5.45
CA PHE A 147 18.07 5.01 -4.77
C PHE A 147 18.54 4.77 -3.33
N ASN A 148 19.00 5.83 -2.66
CA ASN A 148 19.41 5.78 -1.26
C ASN A 148 18.34 6.44 -0.37
N PRO A 149 17.56 5.67 0.43
CA PRO A 149 16.52 6.22 1.30
C PRO A 149 17.04 7.17 2.39
N ALA A 150 18.28 6.99 2.86
CA ALA A 150 18.93 7.88 3.81
C ALA A 150 19.38 9.21 3.18
N VAL A 151 19.65 9.23 1.86
CA VAL A 151 20.02 10.44 1.11
C VAL A 151 19.20 10.55 -0.19
N PRO A 152 17.87 10.75 -0.11
CA PRO A 152 17.00 10.75 -1.29
C PRO A 152 17.36 11.82 -2.31
N SER A 153 17.92 12.94 -1.85
CA SER A 153 18.37 14.05 -2.70
C SER A 153 19.50 13.70 -3.65
N ALA A 154 20.19 12.56 -3.46
CA ALA A 154 21.19 12.06 -4.41
C ALA A 154 20.58 11.58 -5.73
N GLY A 155 19.26 11.37 -5.79
CA GLY A 155 18.56 10.91 -6.98
C GLY A 155 18.68 9.39 -7.19
N PHE A 156 18.41 8.98 -8.43
CA PHE A 156 18.46 7.57 -8.84
C PHE A 156 19.89 7.16 -9.23
N GLY A 157 20.22 5.90 -8.95
CA GLY A 157 21.37 5.23 -9.54
C GLY A 157 21.08 4.72 -10.95
N ALA A 158 22.04 3.99 -11.52
CA ALA A 158 21.87 3.35 -12.82
C ALA A 158 20.75 2.31 -12.80
N ALA A 159 19.94 2.28 -13.87
CA ALA A 159 18.86 1.33 -14.00
C ALA A 159 19.36 -0.12 -13.99
N ILE A 160 18.54 -1.02 -13.45
CA ILE A 160 18.80 -2.45 -13.44
C ILE A 160 18.68 -2.98 -14.87
N THR A 161 19.64 -3.83 -15.27
CA THR A 161 19.73 -4.37 -16.63
C THR A 161 19.24 -5.83 -16.71
N GLY A 162 18.95 -6.30 -17.92
CA GLY A 162 18.65 -7.72 -18.19
C GLY A 162 17.15 -8.08 -18.17
N PHE A 163 16.26 -7.10 -18.03
CA PHE A 163 14.83 -7.32 -18.29
C PHE A 163 14.57 -7.58 -19.77
N LEU A 164 13.50 -8.32 -20.06
CA LEU A 164 13.03 -8.51 -21.43
C LEU A 164 12.41 -7.22 -21.98
N ASP A 165 12.29 -7.14 -23.31
CA ASP A 165 11.45 -6.13 -23.96
C ASP A 165 9.99 -6.25 -23.49
N GLU A 166 9.26 -5.14 -23.51
CA GLU A 166 7.86 -5.09 -23.06
C GLU A 166 7.66 -5.53 -21.59
N PHE A 167 8.55 -5.11 -20.70
CA PHE A 167 8.49 -5.39 -19.26
C PHE A 167 7.54 -4.44 -18.51
N TYR A 168 6.51 -4.98 -17.83
CA TYR A 168 5.50 -4.21 -17.08
C TYR A 168 5.61 -4.46 -15.57
N PRO A 169 6.48 -3.72 -14.84
CA PRO A 169 6.66 -3.91 -13.41
C PRO A 169 5.41 -3.56 -12.60
N GLN A 170 4.94 -4.49 -11.75
CA GLN A 170 3.80 -4.25 -10.84
C GLN A 170 4.12 -4.44 -9.34
N ASP A 171 5.28 -4.98 -8.97
CA ASP A 171 5.68 -5.12 -7.56
C ASP A 171 7.20 -5.32 -7.43
N LEU A 172 7.72 -4.98 -6.26
CA LEU A 172 9.12 -5.07 -5.87
C LEU A 172 9.22 -5.54 -4.42
N ILE A 173 9.97 -6.60 -4.16
CA ILE A 173 10.32 -7.00 -2.78
C ILE A 173 11.79 -7.34 -2.66
N SER A 174 12.40 -6.95 -1.54
CA SER A 174 13.75 -7.36 -1.16
C SER A 174 13.63 -8.47 -0.13
N ALA A 175 14.13 -9.65 -0.47
CA ALA A 175 14.08 -10.82 0.39
C ALA A 175 15.30 -11.71 0.13
N PHE A 176 15.80 -12.36 1.17
CA PHE A 176 16.92 -13.30 1.07
C PHE A 176 18.16 -12.72 0.35
N GLY A 177 18.43 -11.42 0.56
CA GLY A 177 19.56 -10.73 -0.05
C GLY A 177 19.42 -10.48 -1.56
N ARG A 178 18.21 -10.57 -2.11
CA ARG A 178 17.90 -10.36 -3.53
C ARG A 178 16.68 -9.45 -3.68
N LEU A 179 16.59 -8.77 -4.82
CA LEU A 179 15.38 -8.05 -5.23
C LEU A 179 14.59 -8.94 -6.19
N TYR A 180 13.27 -8.98 -6.02
CA TYR A 180 12.35 -9.66 -6.92
C TYR A 180 11.40 -8.63 -7.53
N VAL A 181 11.08 -8.81 -8.82
CA VAL A 181 10.23 -7.87 -9.57
C VAL A 181 9.22 -8.65 -10.40
N THR A 182 7.95 -8.29 -10.32
CA THR A 182 6.90 -8.89 -11.17
C THR A 182 6.88 -8.28 -12.54
N ASP A 183 6.39 -9.05 -13.51
CA ASP A 183 6.07 -8.62 -14.86
C ASP A 183 4.66 -9.05 -15.21
N ASN A 184 3.76 -8.09 -15.13
CA ASN A 184 2.34 -8.35 -15.13
C ASN A 184 1.82 -8.90 -16.44
N LYS A 185 2.24 -8.30 -17.54
CA LYS A 185 1.80 -8.69 -18.87
C LYS A 185 2.33 -10.06 -19.25
N ASN A 186 3.59 -10.35 -18.88
CA ASN A 186 4.29 -11.53 -19.36
C ASN A 186 4.20 -12.73 -18.41
N GLY A 187 3.58 -12.58 -17.24
CA GLY A 187 3.44 -13.68 -16.27
C GLY A 187 4.79 -14.15 -15.74
N LYS A 188 5.64 -13.20 -15.34
CA LYS A 188 7.02 -13.49 -14.93
C LYS A 188 7.38 -12.83 -13.60
N VAL A 189 8.35 -13.43 -12.93
CA VAL A 189 9.08 -12.82 -11.82
C VAL A 189 10.57 -12.84 -12.15
N TYR A 190 11.23 -11.69 -12.00
CA TYR A 190 12.67 -11.54 -12.16
C TYR A 190 13.34 -11.52 -10.81
N LYS A 191 14.40 -12.31 -10.63
CA LYS A 191 15.30 -12.25 -9.48
C LYS A 191 16.54 -11.47 -9.89
N ILE A 192 16.86 -10.42 -9.14
CA ILE A 192 17.98 -9.53 -9.38
C ILE A 192 19.13 -9.94 -8.47
N ASN A 193 20.35 -9.89 -9.00
CA ASN A 193 21.56 -10.22 -8.27
C ASN A 193 21.73 -9.44 -6.95
N GLU A 194 22.59 -9.94 -6.07
CA GLU A 194 22.86 -9.35 -4.74
C GLU A 194 23.26 -7.87 -4.78
N ALA A 195 23.98 -7.50 -5.84
CA ALA A 195 24.41 -6.14 -6.07
C ALA A 195 23.25 -5.20 -6.42
N GLY A 196 22.09 -5.74 -6.82
CA GLY A 196 20.93 -4.97 -7.23
C GLY A 196 21.11 -4.28 -8.58
N THR A 197 21.82 -4.93 -9.52
CA THR A 197 22.28 -4.29 -10.76
C THR A 197 21.83 -4.99 -12.05
N ALA A 198 21.54 -6.29 -11.98
CA ALA A 198 21.12 -7.06 -13.14
C ALA A 198 20.24 -8.24 -12.76
N VAL A 199 19.34 -8.62 -13.67
CA VAL A 199 18.58 -9.88 -13.62
C VAL A 199 19.57 -11.05 -13.59
N GLU A 200 19.43 -11.94 -12.60
CA GLU A 200 20.18 -13.20 -12.50
C GLU A 200 19.32 -14.43 -12.84
N ALA A 201 18.00 -14.36 -12.65
CA ALA A 201 17.08 -15.43 -13.02
C ALA A 201 15.68 -14.89 -13.37
N THR A 202 14.92 -15.69 -14.11
CA THR A 202 13.52 -15.40 -14.47
C THR A 202 12.67 -16.64 -14.28
N PHE A 203 11.51 -16.45 -13.68
CA PHE A 203 10.54 -17.50 -13.39
C PHE A 203 9.24 -17.20 -14.14
N THR A 204 8.62 -18.24 -14.69
CA THR A 204 7.29 -18.14 -15.30
C THR A 204 6.25 -18.55 -14.27
N THR A 205 5.23 -17.72 -14.07
CA THR A 205 4.12 -18.00 -13.16
C THR A 205 3.13 -18.98 -13.80
N THR A 206 2.30 -19.64 -12.99
CA THR A 206 1.33 -20.61 -13.48
C THR A 206 0.12 -19.95 -14.15
N LYS A 207 -0.22 -18.73 -13.71
CA LYS A 207 -1.24 -17.83 -14.28
C LYS A 207 -0.65 -16.45 -14.55
N GLY A 208 -1.21 -15.73 -15.51
CA GLY A 208 -0.80 -14.37 -15.87
C GLY A 208 -1.34 -13.29 -14.91
N GLY A 209 -1.08 -12.03 -15.23
CA GLY A 209 -1.53 -10.92 -14.40
C GLY A 209 -0.80 -10.86 -13.06
N THR A 210 0.51 -11.12 -13.08
CA THR A 210 1.40 -11.13 -11.91
C THR A 210 1.55 -9.73 -11.32
N THR A 211 1.15 -9.52 -10.07
CA THR A 211 1.06 -8.17 -9.48
C THR A 211 1.52 -8.06 -8.04
N GLY A 212 1.67 -9.17 -7.32
CA GLY A 212 2.00 -9.13 -5.89
C GLY A 212 3.12 -10.09 -5.57
N LEU A 213 4.01 -9.68 -4.66
CA LEU A 213 5.08 -10.50 -4.10
C LEU A 213 5.04 -10.44 -2.58
N LEU A 214 5.29 -11.57 -1.95
CA LEU A 214 5.42 -11.65 -0.50
C LEU A 214 6.48 -12.68 -0.13
N ALA A 215 7.46 -12.27 0.67
CA ALA A 215 8.44 -13.20 1.22
C ALA A 215 7.80 -13.99 2.36
N GLY A 216 8.08 -15.29 2.42
CA GLY A 216 7.57 -16.17 3.45
C GLY A 216 8.18 -17.56 3.35
N GLU A 217 7.58 -18.49 4.08
CA GLU A 217 7.97 -19.90 4.09
C GLU A 217 6.76 -20.75 3.72
N PHE A 218 6.99 -21.86 3.02
CA PHE A 218 5.95 -22.81 2.59
C PHE A 218 6.56 -24.17 2.28
N ASP A 219 6.02 -25.24 2.85
CA ASP A 219 6.29 -26.63 2.47
C ASP A 219 5.75 -26.94 1.06
N TYR A 220 6.49 -26.53 0.02
CA TYR A 220 6.05 -26.63 -1.38
C TYR A 220 6.23 -28.04 -1.95
N ASP A 221 7.09 -28.86 -1.37
CA ASP A 221 7.40 -30.22 -1.82
C ASP A 221 6.81 -31.32 -0.92
N ASN A 222 6.14 -30.94 0.17
CA ASN A 222 5.45 -31.80 1.15
C ASN A 222 6.42 -32.74 1.88
N ASP A 223 7.66 -32.30 2.14
CA ASP A 223 8.63 -33.07 2.93
C ASP A 223 8.48 -32.89 4.44
N GLY A 224 7.63 -31.92 4.86
CA GLY A 224 7.27 -31.64 6.24
C GLY A 224 8.03 -30.46 6.87
N ASP A 225 8.96 -29.83 6.14
CA ASP A 225 9.65 -28.61 6.55
C ASP A 225 9.23 -27.43 5.65
N ASP A 226 9.10 -26.22 6.20
CA ASP A 226 8.77 -25.04 5.39
C ASP A 226 10.00 -24.49 4.65
N ASP A 227 9.89 -24.29 3.34
CA ASP A 227 10.97 -23.70 2.54
C ASP A 227 10.88 -22.18 2.47
N PRO A 228 11.99 -21.45 2.61
CA PRO A 228 11.99 -20.00 2.38
C PRO A 228 11.81 -19.68 0.89
N GLY A 229 10.96 -18.71 0.58
CA GLY A 229 10.72 -18.30 -0.80
C GLY A 229 9.78 -17.12 -0.94
N ILE A 230 9.24 -16.98 -2.16
CA ILE A 230 8.41 -15.84 -2.56
C ILE A 230 7.06 -16.35 -3.02
N PHE A 231 6.00 -15.93 -2.33
CA PHE A 231 4.64 -16.04 -2.82
C PHE A 231 4.37 -15.00 -3.90
N ILE A 232 3.56 -15.38 -4.87
CA ILE A 232 3.24 -14.57 -6.05
C ILE A 232 1.72 -14.47 -6.17
N ALA A 233 1.22 -13.24 -6.24
CA ALA A 233 -0.18 -12.96 -6.52
C ALA A 233 -0.39 -12.82 -8.04
N ASN A 234 -1.24 -13.66 -8.60
CA ASN A 234 -1.65 -13.58 -9.99
C ASN A 234 -3.15 -13.28 -10.08
N THR A 235 -3.48 -12.20 -10.78
CA THR A 235 -4.88 -11.82 -11.03
C THR A 235 -5.55 -12.68 -12.11
N GLY A 236 -4.76 -13.38 -12.93
CA GLY A 236 -5.21 -14.13 -14.12
C GLY A 236 -5.26 -13.26 -15.38
N GLY A 237 -5.48 -11.94 -15.22
CA GLY A 237 -5.64 -11.02 -16.34
C GLY A 237 -6.99 -11.15 -17.04
N TYR A 238 -7.04 -10.75 -18.30
CA TYR A 238 -8.25 -10.77 -19.13
C TYR A 238 -7.96 -11.40 -20.49
N ASP A 239 -8.95 -12.07 -21.08
CA ASP A 239 -8.91 -12.48 -22.48
C ASP A 239 -9.09 -11.27 -23.44
N ALA A 240 -9.06 -11.52 -24.74
CA ALA A 240 -9.19 -10.48 -25.76
C ALA A 240 -10.56 -9.77 -25.73
N GLU A 241 -11.57 -10.45 -25.17
CA GLU A 241 -12.94 -9.97 -25.01
C GLU A 241 -13.21 -9.32 -23.64
N TRP A 242 -12.16 -9.12 -22.82
CA TRP A 242 -12.25 -8.56 -21.46
C TRP A 242 -12.99 -9.44 -20.45
N HIS A 243 -13.04 -10.75 -20.65
CA HIS A 243 -13.44 -11.68 -19.59
C HIS A 243 -12.28 -11.95 -18.65
N ALA A 244 -12.55 -11.90 -17.34
CA ALA A 244 -11.55 -12.22 -16.34
C ALA A 244 -11.11 -13.68 -16.44
N LEU A 245 -9.80 -13.89 -16.50
CA LEU A 245 -9.18 -15.21 -16.49
C LEU A 245 -8.92 -15.66 -15.04
N PRO A 246 -8.83 -16.97 -14.76
CA PRO A 246 -8.53 -17.45 -13.41
C PRO A 246 -7.12 -17.03 -12.99
N GLY A 247 -7.01 -16.43 -11.81
CA GLY A 247 -5.74 -16.16 -11.14
C GLY A 247 -5.25 -17.34 -10.29
N SER A 248 -4.12 -17.14 -9.63
CA SER A 248 -3.54 -18.08 -8.68
C SER A 248 -2.74 -17.34 -7.59
N ILE A 249 -2.39 -18.09 -6.54
CA ILE A 249 -1.21 -17.80 -5.73
C ILE A 249 -0.18 -18.86 -6.06
N ASP A 250 1.03 -18.44 -6.43
CA ASP A 250 2.15 -19.34 -6.67
C ASP A 250 3.25 -19.14 -5.61
N PHE A 251 4.24 -20.03 -5.61
CA PHE A 251 5.43 -19.97 -4.77
C PHE A 251 6.71 -20.27 -5.57
N ILE A 252 7.77 -19.48 -5.35
CA ILE A 252 9.12 -19.76 -5.85
C ILE A 252 10.04 -19.98 -4.65
N PRO A 253 10.60 -21.19 -4.46
CA PRO A 253 11.57 -21.42 -3.39
C PRO A 253 12.85 -20.62 -3.65
N PHE A 254 13.48 -20.12 -2.60
CA PHE A 254 14.65 -19.23 -2.69
C PHE A 254 15.81 -19.86 -3.50
N GLY A 255 16.01 -21.16 -3.33
CA GLY A 255 17.01 -21.97 -4.01
C GLY A 255 16.68 -22.33 -5.46
N ALA A 256 15.53 -21.93 -6.00
CA ALA A 256 15.14 -22.22 -7.37
C ALA A 256 16.17 -21.69 -8.37
N ALA A 257 16.63 -22.57 -9.25
CA ALA A 257 17.41 -22.22 -10.43
C ALA A 257 16.50 -21.58 -11.50
N ASP A 258 17.10 -20.95 -12.51
CA ASP A 258 16.40 -20.32 -13.61
C ASP A 258 15.44 -21.28 -14.33
N GLY A 259 14.26 -20.77 -14.72
CA GLY A 259 13.35 -21.50 -15.59
C GLY A 259 12.49 -22.60 -14.96
N SER A 260 12.62 -22.94 -13.66
CA SER A 260 11.60 -23.74 -12.98
C SER A 260 10.32 -22.90 -12.81
N ALA A 261 9.17 -23.45 -13.24
CA ALA A 261 7.88 -22.78 -13.08
C ALA A 261 7.57 -22.59 -11.59
N ALA A 262 6.97 -21.45 -11.25
CA ALA A 262 6.43 -21.25 -9.91
C ALA A 262 5.46 -22.39 -9.55
N HIS A 263 5.42 -22.79 -8.29
CA HIS A 263 4.54 -23.85 -7.80
C HIS A 263 3.16 -23.26 -7.47
N GLU A 264 2.08 -23.78 -8.06
CA GLU A 264 0.72 -23.32 -7.75
C GLU A 264 0.37 -23.72 -6.30
N VAL A 265 0.14 -22.73 -5.43
CA VAL A 265 -0.28 -22.93 -4.03
C VAL A 265 -1.79 -23.01 -3.94
N LEU A 266 -2.48 -22.10 -4.63
CA LEU A 266 -3.94 -22.01 -4.59
C LEU A 266 -4.51 -21.48 -5.91
N SER A 267 -5.52 -22.16 -6.43
CA SER A 267 -6.18 -21.82 -7.70
C SER A 267 -7.56 -22.48 -7.80
N PRO A 268 -8.56 -21.85 -8.45
CA PRO A 268 -8.52 -20.50 -9.03
C PRO A 268 -8.78 -19.41 -7.97
N ILE A 269 -7.94 -18.38 -7.94
CA ILE A 269 -8.16 -17.19 -7.10
C ILE A 269 -7.53 -15.95 -7.75
N SER A 270 -8.31 -14.89 -7.99
CA SER A 270 -7.79 -13.66 -8.59
C SER A 270 -7.39 -12.67 -7.49
N VAL A 271 -6.08 -12.52 -7.27
CA VAL A 271 -5.53 -11.65 -6.22
C VAL A 271 -4.38 -10.80 -6.76
N GLY A 272 -4.36 -9.55 -6.29
CA GLY A 272 -3.43 -8.51 -6.64
C GLY A 272 -2.27 -8.37 -5.66
N ARG A 273 -2.53 -8.49 -4.35
CA ARG A 273 -1.55 -8.31 -3.27
C ARG A 273 -1.74 -9.30 -2.13
N LEU A 274 -0.68 -9.51 -1.37
CA LEU A 274 -0.56 -10.51 -0.33
C LEU A 274 0.13 -9.90 0.90
N VAL A 275 -0.31 -10.26 2.11
CA VAL A 275 0.42 -9.97 3.35
C VAL A 275 0.15 -11.05 4.39
N PHE A 276 1.12 -11.33 5.25
CA PHE A 276 0.91 -12.18 6.41
C PHE A 276 0.23 -11.40 7.54
N LEU A 277 -0.90 -11.91 8.03
CA LEU A 277 -1.57 -11.39 9.22
C LEU A 277 -1.03 -12.04 10.50
N ASP A 278 -0.64 -13.31 10.40
CA ASP A 278 0.15 -14.06 11.37
C ASP A 278 1.07 -15.05 10.61
N ASN A 279 1.72 -15.99 11.31
CA ASN A 279 2.72 -16.89 10.73
C ASN A 279 2.20 -17.78 9.59
N SER A 280 0.90 -18.13 9.56
CA SER A 280 0.34 -19.01 8.52
C SER A 280 -0.92 -18.45 7.86
N LEU A 281 -1.50 -17.37 8.40
CA LEU A 281 -2.68 -16.73 7.88
C LEU A 281 -2.30 -15.61 6.92
N LEU A 282 -2.51 -15.89 5.64
CA LEU A 282 -2.34 -14.94 4.57
C LEU A 282 -3.62 -14.12 4.38
N VAL A 283 -3.46 -12.81 4.17
CA VAL A 283 -4.50 -11.95 3.61
C VAL A 283 -4.17 -11.68 2.15
N ALA A 284 -5.12 -11.97 1.28
CA ALA A 284 -4.99 -11.75 -0.15
C ALA A 284 -6.10 -10.83 -0.65
N THR A 285 -5.73 -9.77 -1.37
CA THR A 285 -6.68 -8.78 -1.89
C THR A 285 -6.66 -8.77 -3.40
N GLY A 286 -7.83 -8.56 -4.01
CA GLY A 286 -8.00 -8.31 -5.44
C GLY A 286 -9.07 -7.25 -5.66
N TYR A 287 -9.42 -6.97 -6.92
CA TYR A 287 -10.47 -6.00 -7.23
C TYR A 287 -11.79 -6.34 -6.53
N SER A 288 -12.17 -5.50 -5.56
CA SER A 288 -13.40 -5.61 -4.77
C SER A 288 -13.54 -6.85 -3.89
N LYS A 289 -12.48 -7.66 -3.72
CA LYS A 289 -12.51 -8.87 -2.89
C LYS A 289 -11.29 -8.98 -2.00
N THR A 290 -11.51 -9.52 -0.80
CA THR A 290 -10.49 -9.78 0.21
C THR A 290 -10.70 -11.18 0.75
N TYR A 291 -9.60 -11.91 0.93
CA TYR A 291 -9.59 -13.29 1.37
C TYR A 291 -8.62 -13.49 2.51
N THR A 292 -8.94 -14.42 3.41
CA THR A 292 -7.95 -15.07 4.28
C THR A 292 -7.68 -16.48 3.80
N ILE A 293 -6.42 -16.92 3.89
CA ILE A 293 -5.98 -18.26 3.49
C ILE A 293 -5.06 -18.79 4.60
N ASP A 294 -5.42 -19.94 5.17
CA ASP A 294 -4.58 -20.63 6.15
C ASP A 294 -3.65 -21.60 5.42
N LEU A 295 -2.36 -21.28 5.42
CA LEU A 295 -1.32 -22.07 4.76
C LEU A 295 -0.91 -23.29 5.59
N SER A 296 -1.29 -23.38 6.87
CA SER A 296 -1.01 -24.56 7.70
C SER A 296 -1.94 -25.74 7.39
N ALA A 297 -3.02 -25.50 6.64
CA ALA A 297 -3.93 -26.55 6.22
C ALA A 297 -3.29 -27.43 5.14
N ALA A 298 -3.47 -28.75 5.24
CA ALA A 298 -3.04 -29.71 4.22
C ALA A 298 -3.65 -29.45 2.82
N SER A 299 -4.68 -28.62 2.74
CA SER A 299 -5.23 -28.10 1.49
C SER A 299 -5.69 -26.66 1.74
N PRO A 300 -4.83 -25.66 1.49
CA PRO A 300 -5.17 -24.26 1.70
C PRO A 300 -6.43 -23.88 0.93
N ALA A 301 -7.29 -23.07 1.54
CA ALA A 301 -8.53 -22.62 0.93
C ALA A 301 -8.78 -21.15 1.27
N ALA A 302 -9.29 -20.39 0.30
CA ALA A 302 -9.63 -18.99 0.50
C ALA A 302 -11.01 -18.83 1.14
N THR A 303 -11.06 -18.04 2.20
CA THR A 303 -12.29 -17.59 2.85
C THR A 303 -12.48 -16.10 2.59
N GLU A 304 -13.58 -15.72 1.93
CA GLU A 304 -13.85 -14.31 1.62
C GLU A 304 -14.23 -13.53 2.89
N VAL A 305 -13.57 -12.40 3.11
CA VAL A 305 -13.87 -11.46 4.19
C VAL A 305 -14.91 -10.45 3.70
N LYS A 306 -16.01 -10.30 4.43
CA LYS A 306 -17.14 -9.43 4.04
C LYS A 306 -17.55 -8.47 5.14
N TYR A 307 -17.77 -7.22 4.78
CA TYR A 307 -18.33 -6.21 5.68
C TYR A 307 -19.83 -6.09 5.46
N SER A 308 -20.63 -6.40 6.48
CA SER A 308 -22.10 -6.33 6.41
C SER A 308 -22.68 -7.11 5.21
N GLY A 309 -22.05 -8.25 4.87
CA GLY A 309 -22.44 -9.10 3.73
C GLY A 309 -21.93 -8.66 2.36
N ALA A 310 -21.27 -7.50 2.26
CA ALA A 310 -20.69 -6.99 1.02
C ALA A 310 -19.19 -7.29 0.92
N SER A 311 -18.73 -7.62 -0.27
CA SER A 311 -17.31 -7.75 -0.61
C SER A 311 -16.64 -6.38 -0.63
N PHE A 312 -15.36 -6.34 -0.27
CA PHE A 312 -14.51 -5.17 -0.37
C PHE A 312 -13.09 -5.60 -0.71
N GLY A 313 -12.30 -4.68 -1.26
CA GLY A 313 -10.90 -4.92 -1.59
C GLY A 313 -10.41 -3.94 -2.65
N SER A 314 -9.11 -3.70 -2.61
CA SER A 314 -8.33 -3.06 -3.66
C SER A 314 -7.03 -3.85 -3.82
N ASN A 315 -6.25 -3.57 -4.85
CA ASN A 315 -4.94 -4.21 -5.04
C ASN A 315 -3.87 -3.62 -4.10
N ASP A 316 -4.22 -3.40 -2.83
CA ASP A 316 -3.29 -3.06 -1.76
C ASP A 316 -3.76 -3.62 -0.41
N VAL A 317 -2.82 -3.89 0.48
CA VAL A 317 -3.03 -4.31 1.86
C VAL A 317 -1.74 -4.18 2.66
N ASN A 318 -1.85 -3.77 3.92
CA ASN A 318 -0.76 -3.88 4.88
C ASN A 318 -1.26 -4.35 6.25
N VAL A 319 -0.34 -4.79 7.10
CA VAL A 319 -0.62 -5.27 8.46
C VAL A 319 0.11 -4.44 9.50
N LYS A 320 -0.59 -4.12 10.58
CA LYS A 320 -0.03 -3.53 11.79
C LYS A 320 -0.77 -4.06 13.02
N ASP A 321 -0.02 -4.44 14.05
CA ASP A 321 -0.53 -4.89 15.36
C ASP A 321 -1.59 -6.00 15.27
N GLY A 322 -1.41 -6.95 14.36
CA GLY A 322 -2.34 -8.08 14.17
C GLY A 322 -3.65 -7.72 13.44
N TYR A 323 -3.69 -6.56 12.78
CA TYR A 323 -4.80 -6.14 11.93
C TYR A 323 -4.33 -5.93 10.50
N ALA A 324 -5.12 -6.41 9.55
CA ALA A 324 -5.00 -6.06 8.14
C ALA A 324 -5.78 -4.78 7.85
N TYR A 325 -5.20 -3.93 6.99
CA TYR A 325 -5.75 -2.67 6.52
C TYR A 325 -5.86 -2.74 5.01
N VAL A 326 -7.09 -2.73 4.50
CA VAL A 326 -7.39 -2.91 3.08
C VAL A 326 -8.14 -1.67 2.57
N PRO A 327 -7.54 -0.86 1.68
CA PRO A 327 -8.26 0.23 1.02
C PRO A 327 -9.39 -0.33 0.14
N ASP A 328 -10.45 0.47 -0.05
CA ASP A 328 -11.59 0.07 -0.88
C ASP A 328 -11.57 0.64 -2.30
N GLY A 329 -10.54 1.42 -2.63
CA GLY A 329 -10.43 2.14 -3.90
C GLY A 329 -11.36 3.35 -4.02
N ALA A 330 -12.11 3.67 -2.96
CA ALA A 330 -12.99 4.82 -2.85
C ALA A 330 -12.53 5.72 -1.69
N ASN A 331 -13.29 5.86 -0.61
CA ASN A 331 -12.96 6.78 0.49
C ASN A 331 -12.92 6.06 1.84
N ALA A 332 -12.50 4.79 1.85
CA ALA A 332 -12.36 4.05 3.09
C ALA A 332 -11.22 3.03 3.09
N VAL A 333 -10.81 2.70 4.32
CA VAL A 333 -9.94 1.57 4.63
C VAL A 333 -10.71 0.63 5.55
N TYR A 334 -10.70 -0.65 5.22
CA TYR A 334 -11.26 -1.71 6.05
C TYR A 334 -10.17 -2.28 6.94
N ARG A 335 -10.41 -2.28 8.26
CA ARG A 335 -9.54 -2.91 9.24
C ARG A 335 -10.18 -4.18 9.78
N PHE A 336 -9.46 -5.29 9.84
CA PHE A 336 -9.95 -6.53 10.47
C PHE A 336 -8.81 -7.36 11.04
N SER A 337 -9.14 -8.26 11.98
CA SER A 337 -8.19 -9.22 12.56
C SER A 337 -8.60 -10.66 12.27
N GLY A 338 -7.61 -11.56 12.32
CA GLY A 338 -7.78 -13.01 12.16
C GLY A 338 -8.71 -13.41 11.01
N THR A 339 -9.62 -14.35 11.28
CA THR A 339 -10.61 -14.92 10.34
C THR A 339 -11.70 -13.94 9.86
N GLY A 340 -11.45 -12.63 9.86
CA GLY A 340 -12.39 -11.62 9.34
C GLY A 340 -13.47 -11.17 10.33
N HIS A 341 -13.21 -11.26 11.63
CA HIS A 341 -14.11 -10.73 12.66
C HIS A 341 -13.80 -9.26 12.99
N ASN A 342 -14.78 -8.56 13.58
CA ASN A 342 -14.64 -7.17 14.05
C ASN A 342 -14.19 -6.18 12.96
N ILE A 343 -14.67 -6.37 11.74
CA ILE A 343 -14.33 -5.52 10.61
C ILE A 343 -14.83 -4.09 10.88
N LEU A 344 -13.91 -3.14 10.84
CA LEU A 344 -14.18 -1.70 10.93
C LEU A 344 -14.01 -1.07 9.56
N LYS A 345 -14.99 -0.27 9.15
CA LYS A 345 -14.86 0.62 7.98
C LYS A 345 -14.42 2.00 8.46
N ILE A 346 -13.19 2.38 8.14
CA ILE A 346 -12.58 3.68 8.47
C ILE A 346 -12.81 4.61 7.30
N ALA A 347 -13.59 5.67 7.48
CA ALA A 347 -13.75 6.69 6.46
C ALA A 347 -12.47 7.53 6.38
N VAL A 348 -11.87 7.59 5.19
CA VAL A 348 -10.62 8.31 4.94
C VAL A 348 -10.87 9.32 3.83
N GLY A 349 -10.40 10.55 4.05
CA GLY A 349 -10.54 11.59 3.05
C GLY A 349 -11.97 12.08 2.85
N LYS A 350 -12.26 12.58 1.66
CA LYS A 350 -13.54 13.21 1.29
C LYS A 350 -14.18 12.49 0.10
N THR A 351 -15.48 12.71 -0.09
CA THR A 351 -16.21 12.19 -1.24
C THR A 351 -15.53 12.61 -2.56
N GLY A 352 -15.22 11.64 -3.42
CA GLY A 352 -14.60 11.86 -4.72
C GLY A 352 -13.07 11.68 -4.76
N GLU A 353 -12.45 11.42 -3.61
CA GLU A 353 -11.08 10.91 -3.48
C GLU A 353 -11.03 9.39 -3.74
N MET A 354 -9.84 8.86 -4.03
CA MET A 354 -9.59 7.43 -4.33
C MET A 354 -8.46 6.89 -3.46
N VAL A 355 -8.83 6.36 -2.29
CA VAL A 355 -7.94 5.70 -1.34
C VAL A 355 -7.67 4.28 -1.84
N SER A 356 -6.56 4.11 -2.55
CA SER A 356 -6.16 2.82 -3.11
C SER A 356 -4.90 2.23 -2.47
N ASN A 357 -4.22 2.99 -1.60
CA ASN A 357 -2.97 2.53 -1.01
C ASN A 357 -2.86 2.83 0.48
N ILE A 358 -2.10 1.98 1.16
CA ILE A 358 -1.87 2.01 2.59
C ILE A 358 -0.38 1.80 2.88
N GLY A 359 0.20 2.62 3.75
CA GLY A 359 1.60 2.53 4.16
C GLY A 359 1.72 2.44 5.68
N ILE A 360 2.68 1.65 6.15
CA ILE A 360 2.96 1.47 7.57
C ILE A 360 4.32 2.08 7.90
N ARG A 361 4.33 3.00 8.86
CA ARG A 361 5.56 3.51 9.49
C ARG A 361 5.95 2.56 10.63
N PRO A 362 7.15 1.95 10.58
CA PRO A 362 7.59 0.95 11.56
C PRO A 362 7.71 1.49 12.98
#